data_AF-A0AAU2CLA1-F1
#
_entry.id   AF-A0AAU2CLA1-F1
#
_cell.length_a   1.000
_cell.length_b   1.000
_cell.length_c   1.000
_cell.angle_alpha   90.00
_cell.angle_beta   90.00
_cell.angle_gamma   90.00
#
_symmetry.space_group_name_H-M   'P 1'
#
loop_
_entity.id
_entity.type
_entity.pdbx_description
1 polymer ?
#
loop_
_entity_poly.entity_id
_entity_poly.type
_entity_poly.pdbx_seq_one_letter_code
_entity_poly.pdbx_strand_id
1 'polypeptide(L)' 'MAVTIELTRRPETSVEDPDGVALVADVEELTAGTLPGCGEDNPYN' A
#
# COMPACT_ATOMS: atom_id res chain seq x y z
N MET A 1 -0.75 -37.40 19.24
CA MET A 1 0.27 -37.12 18.19
C MET A 1 0.52 -35.62 18.22
N ALA A 2 1.76 -35.18 18.42
CA ALA A 2 2.10 -33.77 18.54
C ALA A 2 2.90 -33.32 17.31
N VAL A 3 2.58 -32.14 16.79
CA VAL A 3 3.25 -31.53 15.63
C VAL A 3 4.03 -30.32 16.12
N THR A 4 5.33 -30.29 15.85
CA THR A 4 6.21 -29.17 16.18
C THR A 4 6.34 -28.26 14.96
N ILE A 5 6.09 -26.96 15.14
CA ILE A 5 6.23 -25.94 14.10
C ILE A 5 7.43 -25.06 14.46
N GLU A 6 8.41 -25.00 13.56
CA GLU A 6 9.57 -24.12 13.69
C GLU A 6 9.35 -22.85 12.87
N LEU A 7 9.34 -21.71 13.55
CA LEU A 7 9.26 -20.38 12.92
C LEU A 7 10.68 -19.83 12.81
N THR A 8 11.19 -19.70 11.59
CA THR A 8 12.48 -19.04 11.32
C THR A 8 12.24 -17.62 10.83
N ARG A 9 13.06 -16.68 11.30
CA ARG A 9 12.99 -15.28 10.83
C ARG A 9 13.45 -15.25 9.37
N ARG A 10 12.59 -14.73 8.49
CA ARG A 10 12.97 -14.45 7.10
C ARG A 10 14.14 -13.44 7.12
N PRO A 11 15.25 -13.70 6.41
CA PRO A 11 16.32 -12.72 6.28
C PRO A 11 15.74 -11.41 5.74
N GLU A 12 16.14 -10.31 6.36
CA GLU A 12 15.70 -8.97 5.98
C GLU A 12 16.33 -8.68 4.62
N THR A 13 15.58 -8.88 3.53
CA THR A 13 15.97 -8.36 2.24
C THR A 13 16.05 -6.85 2.40
N SER A 14 17.23 -6.27 2.16
CA SER A 14 17.35 -4.82 2.02
C SER A 14 16.32 -4.41 0.98
N VAL A 15 15.28 -3.69 1.43
CA VAL A 15 14.35 -3.04 0.53
C VAL A 15 15.19 -1.92 -0.08
N GLU A 16 15.75 -2.17 -1.27
CA GLU A 16 16.18 -1.07 -2.13
C GLU A 16 14.95 -0.18 -2.28
N ASP A 17 15.07 1.08 -1.86
CA ASP A 17 14.02 2.06 -2.13
C ASP A 17 13.72 1.95 -3.64
N PRO A 18 12.48 1.61 -4.03
CA PRO A 18 12.14 1.57 -5.44
C PRO A 18 12.57 2.91 -6.03
N ASP A 19 13.31 2.89 -7.15
CA ASP A 19 13.68 4.09 -7.91
C ASP A 19 12.55 5.10 -7.79
N GLY A 20 12.82 6.21 -7.07
CA GLY A 20 11.79 7.00 -6.41
C GLY A 20 10.59 7.22 -7.32
N VAL A 21 9.39 6.90 -6.84
CA VAL A 21 8.15 7.12 -7.59
C VAL A 21 8.04 8.60 -7.90
N ALA A 22 8.35 8.99 -9.13
CA ALA A 22 8.19 10.35 -9.61
C ALA A 22 6.70 10.59 -9.86
N LEU A 23 6.08 11.40 -9.00
CA LEU A 23 4.74 11.93 -9.29
C LEU A 23 4.85 12.81 -10.54
N VAL A 24 4.25 12.36 -11.64
CA VAL A 24 4.27 13.06 -12.95
C VAL A 24 3.44 14.35 -12.90
N ALA A 25 2.57 14.48 -11.89
CA ALA A 25 1.71 15.60 -11.62
C ALA A 25 1.59 15.82 -10.10
N ASP A 26 1.29 17.05 -9.69
CA ASP A 26 1.15 17.40 -8.27
C ASP A 26 -0.01 16.64 -7.61
N VAL A 27 0.07 16.36 -6.31
CA VAL A 27 -1.00 15.70 -5.56
C VAL A 27 -2.32 16.49 -5.66
N GLU A 28 -2.24 17.82 -5.66
CA GLU A 28 -3.40 18.70 -5.81
C GLU A 28 -4.04 18.57 -7.19
N GLU A 29 -3.23 18.38 -8.23
CA GLU A 29 -3.70 18.12 -9.61
C GLU A 29 -4.35 16.74 -9.71
N LEU A 30 -3.71 15.72 -9.13
CA LEU A 30 -4.21 14.34 -9.13
C LEU A 30 -5.53 14.18 -8.36
N THR A 31 -5.77 15.05 -7.39
CA THR A 31 -6.97 15.04 -6.53
C THR A 31 -7.99 16.13 -6.90
N ALA A 32 -7.72 16.91 -7.95
CA ALA A 32 -8.63 17.92 -8.45
C ALA A 32 -9.92 17.26 -8.99
N GLY A 33 -11.02 17.37 -8.24
CA GLY A 33 -12.32 16.82 -8.60
C GLY A 33 -12.66 15.48 -7.96
N THR A 34 -11.76 14.87 -7.18
CA THR A 34 -12.15 13.76 -6.29
C THR A 34 -12.97 14.33 -5.12
N LEU A 35 -14.22 13.90 -5.01
CA LEU A 35 -15.07 14.23 -3.85
C LEU A 35 -14.47 13.55 -2.60
N PRO A 36 -14.43 14.23 -1.44
CA PRO A 36 -14.08 13.57 -0.18
C PRO A 36 -15.18 12.56 0.14
N GLY A 37 -14.81 11.29 0.07
CA GLY A 37 -15.73 10.17 0.14
C GLY A 37 -15.80 9.49 -1.22
N CYS A 38 -15.15 8.33 -1.32
CA CYS A 38 -15.51 7.30 -2.29
C CYS A 38 -17.04 7.27 -2.37
N GLY A 39 -17.62 7.57 -3.54
CA GLY A 39 -19.04 7.88 -3.71
C GLY A 39 -20.00 6.75 -3.33
N GLU A 40 -21.19 6.72 -3.91
CA GLU A 40 -22.22 5.68 -3.67
C GLU A 40 -21.71 4.24 -3.90
N ASP A 41 -20.58 4.08 -4.61
CA ASP A 41 -19.88 2.81 -4.85
C ASP A 41 -18.97 2.34 -3.70
N ASN A 42 -18.90 3.07 -2.58
CA ASN A 42 -18.21 2.60 -1.38
C ASN A 42 -19.15 1.75 -0.52
N PRO A 43 -18.95 0.42 -0.44
CA PRO A 43 -19.83 -0.48 0.32
C PRO A 43 -19.75 -0.28 1.84
N TYR A 44 -18.90 0.65 2.30
CA TYR A 44 -18.69 1.00 3.71
C TYR A 44 -19.08 2.46 4.05
N ASN A 45 -19.79 3.17 3.16
CA ASN A 45 -20.41 4.44 3.51
C ASN A 45 -21.59 4.26 4.49
#